data_AF-A0A1U7REM7-F1
#
_entry.id   AF-A0A1U7REM7-F1
#
_cell.length_a   1.000
_cell.length_b   1.000
_cell.length_c   1.000
_cell.angle_alpha   90.00
_cell.angle_beta   90.00
_cell.angle_gamma   90.00
#
_symmetry.space_group_name_H-M   'P 1'
#
loop_
_entity.id
_entity.type
_entity.pdbx_description
1 polymer ?
#
loop_
_entity_poly.entity_id
_entity_poly.type
_entity_poly.pdbx_seq_one_letter_code
_entity_poly.pdbx_strand_id
1 'polypeptide(L)'
;MSGKRQRRSSSRRTKLQFPISQVNRFLREGNWSQRLSSCASVYLTGIAEYLSSNILGLAAMEAHINGKKCITAEHLHQVIQSDEELHQLFTEDATSVVALLDPKGN
;
A
#
# COMPACT_ATOMS: atom_id res chain seq x y z
N MET A 1 -44.16 -5.59 3.63
CA MET A 1 -43.03 -5.65 2.67
C MET A 1 -41.73 -5.70 3.47
N SER A 2 -41.04 -6.85 3.50
CA SER A 2 -39.80 -7.01 4.27
C SER A 2 -38.68 -6.23 3.58
N GLY A 3 -38.26 -5.10 4.17
CA GLY A 3 -37.19 -4.26 3.64
C GLY A 3 -35.89 -5.04 3.57
N LYS A 4 -35.35 -5.24 2.36
CA LYS A 4 -34.04 -5.88 2.16
C LYS A 4 -32.98 -5.05 2.90
N ARG A 5 -32.47 -5.59 4.01
CA ARG A 5 -31.39 -4.97 4.79
C ARG A 5 -30.16 -4.85 3.89
N GLN A 6 -29.82 -3.63 3.50
CA GLN A 6 -28.74 -3.35 2.54
C GLN A 6 -27.41 -3.81 3.13
N ARG A 7 -26.78 -4.82 2.51
CA ARG A 7 -25.48 -5.34 2.96
C ARG A 7 -24.40 -4.28 2.73
N ARG A 8 -23.96 -3.62 3.81
CA ARG A 8 -22.77 -2.75 3.78
C ARG A 8 -21.50 -3.61 3.78
N SER A 9 -20.57 -3.33 2.88
CA SER A 9 -19.25 -3.95 2.84
C SER A 9 -18.48 -3.67 4.13
N SER A 10 -17.60 -4.58 4.53
CA SER A 10 -16.77 -4.40 5.72
C SER A 10 -15.88 -3.16 5.61
N SER A 11 -15.36 -2.83 4.42
CA SER A 11 -14.57 -1.61 4.16
C SER A 11 -15.35 -0.32 4.48
N ARG A 12 -16.61 -0.24 4.06
CA ARG A 12 -17.48 0.92 4.36
C ARG A 12 -17.79 1.07 5.85
N ARG A 13 -17.71 -0.01 6.63
CA ARG A 13 -17.94 0.04 8.09
C ARG A 13 -16.70 0.55 8.83
N THR A 14 -15.51 0.21 8.35
CA THR A 14 -14.24 0.59 8.97
C THR A 14 -13.61 1.85 8.38
N LYS A 15 -14.27 2.49 7.40
CA LYS A 15 -13.79 3.70 6.71
C LYS A 15 -12.42 3.54 6.02
N LEU A 16 -12.11 2.32 5.59
CA LEU A 16 -10.91 2.04 4.79
C LEU A 16 -11.26 2.09 3.30
N GLN A 17 -10.42 2.73 2.51
CA GLN A 17 -10.50 2.73 1.04
C GLN A 17 -10.12 1.38 0.46
N PHE A 18 -9.15 0.70 1.08
CA PHE A 18 -8.67 -0.58 0.59
C PHE A 18 -9.67 -1.73 0.82
N PRO A 19 -9.74 -2.71 -0.10
CA PRO A 19 -10.73 -3.78 -0.05
C PRO A 19 -10.38 -4.89 0.96
N ILE A 20 -10.93 -4.79 2.17
CA ILE A 20 -10.71 -5.77 3.27
C ILE A 20 -11.05 -7.22 2.85
N SER A 21 -12.12 -7.41 2.09
CA SER A 21 -12.54 -8.75 1.65
C SER A 21 -11.51 -9.40 0.74
N GLN A 22 -10.79 -8.61 -0.07
CA GLN A 22 -9.74 -9.09 -0.95
C GLN A 22 -8.48 -9.46 -0.14
N VAL A 23 -8.11 -8.62 0.83
CA VAL A 23 -6.98 -8.91 1.75
C VAL A 23 -7.24 -10.18 2.55
N ASN A 24 -8.45 -10.37 3.09
CA ASN A 24 -8.82 -11.61 3.79
C ASN A 24 -8.72 -12.84 2.88
N ARG A 25 -9.09 -12.72 1.60
CA ARG A 25 -8.94 -13.81 0.63
C ARG A 25 -7.46 -14.15 0.41
N PHE A 26 -6.62 -13.15 0.16
CA PHE A 26 -5.17 -13.36 -0.02
C PHE A 26 -4.49 -13.99 1.20
N LEU A 27 -4.91 -13.61 2.42
CA LEU A 27 -4.40 -14.24 3.64
C LEU A 27 -4.78 -15.73 3.75
N ARG A 28 -5.94 -16.14 3.22
CA ARG A 28 -6.37 -17.54 3.21
C ARG A 28 -5.68 -18.34 2.12
N GLU A 29 -5.52 -17.74 0.94
CA GLU A 29 -4.81 -18.37 -0.19
C GLU A 29 -3.33 -18.58 0.10
N GLY A 30 -2.70 -17.67 0.86
CA GLY A 30 -1.29 -17.79 1.26
C GLY A 30 -1.02 -18.83 2.36
N ASN A 31 -2.04 -19.50 2.91
CA ASN A 31 -1.89 -20.54 3.94
C ASN A 31 -1.02 -20.15 5.16
N TRP A 32 -0.97 -18.85 5.51
CA TRP A 32 -0.15 -18.34 6.62
C TRP A 32 -0.57 -18.89 8.00
N SER A 33 -1.83 -19.29 8.14
CA SER A 33 -2.37 -19.90 9.36
C SER A 33 -3.63 -20.72 9.04
N GLN A 34 -3.86 -21.77 9.83
CA GLN A 34 -5.07 -22.59 9.76
C GLN A 34 -6.35 -21.79 10.13
N ARG A 35 -6.23 -20.77 10.99
CA ARG A 35 -7.35 -19.91 11.41
C ARG A 35 -6.95 -18.44 11.44
N LEU A 36 -7.76 -17.60 10.80
CA LEU A 36 -7.57 -16.16 10.73
C LEU A 36 -8.74 -15.43 11.40
N SER A 37 -8.43 -14.51 12.31
CA SER A 37 -9.41 -13.60 12.91
C SER A 37 -9.90 -12.59 11.88
N SER A 38 -11.17 -12.18 11.97
CA SER A 38 -11.71 -11.10 11.13
C SER A 38 -10.93 -9.80 11.30
N CYS A 39 -10.45 -9.52 12.50
CA CYS A 39 -9.69 -8.30 12.80
C CYS A 39 -8.31 -8.27 12.12
N ALA A 40 -7.70 -9.44 11.86
CA ALA A 40 -6.39 -9.50 11.21
C ALA A 40 -6.42 -8.87 9.81
N SER A 41 -7.47 -9.19 9.03
CA SER A 41 -7.66 -8.59 7.70
C SER A 41 -7.89 -7.08 7.75
N VAL A 42 -8.62 -6.59 8.77
CA VAL A 42 -8.86 -5.15 8.95
C VAL A 42 -7.56 -4.42 9.31
N TYR A 43 -6.79 -4.99 10.24
CA TYR A 43 -5.54 -4.42 10.72
C TYR A 43 -4.50 -4.32 9.59
N LEU A 44 -4.30 -5.41 8.85
CA LEU A 44 -3.38 -5.43 7.72
C LEU A 44 -3.81 -4.47 6.60
N THR A 45 -5.11 -4.40 6.31
CA THR A 45 -5.64 -3.45 5.32
C THR A 45 -5.35 -2.01 5.75
N GLY A 46 -5.53 -1.68 7.03
CA GLY A 46 -5.25 -0.35 7.57
C GLY A 46 -3.77 0.04 7.47
N ILE A 47 -2.87 -0.89 7.78
CA ILE A 47 -1.41 -0.65 7.63
C ILE A 47 -1.05 -0.42 6.16
N ALA A 48 -1.54 -1.26 5.25
CA ALA A 48 -1.27 -1.11 3.83
C ALA A 48 -1.80 0.23 3.27
N GLU A 49 -2.98 0.66 3.71
CA GLU A 49 -3.57 1.94 3.34
C GLU A 49 -2.76 3.12 3.89
N TYR A 50 -2.33 3.04 5.16
CA TYR A 50 -1.48 4.05 5.78
C TYR A 50 -0.15 4.21 5.04
N LEU A 51 0.58 3.10 4.82
CA LEU A 51 1.87 3.12 4.13
C LEU A 51 1.74 3.67 2.71
N SER A 52 0.72 3.22 1.96
CA SER A 52 0.46 3.71 0.61
C SER A 52 0.16 5.21 0.60
N SER A 53 -0.69 5.68 1.53
CA SER A 53 -1.03 7.10 1.63
C SER A 53 0.17 7.96 2.05
N ASN A 54 1.04 7.46 2.93
CA ASN A 54 2.22 8.19 3.37
C ASN A 54 3.21 8.36 2.21
N ILE A 55 3.55 7.26 1.53
CA ILE A 55 4.48 7.27 0.39
C ILE A 55 3.94 8.16 -0.74
N LEU A 56 2.65 8.02 -1.08
CA LEU A 56 2.02 8.85 -2.11
C LEU A 56 1.93 10.34 -1.71
N GLY A 57 1.74 10.64 -0.42
CA GLY A 57 1.70 12.00 0.09
C GLY A 57 3.06 12.70 -0.04
N LEU A 58 4.13 12.02 0.36
CA LEU A 58 5.50 12.51 0.20
C LEU A 58 5.86 12.66 -1.29
N ALA A 59 5.52 11.67 -2.12
CA ALA A 59 5.81 11.73 -3.56
C ALA A 59 4.99 12.81 -4.29
N ALA A 60 3.78 13.10 -3.82
CA ALA A 60 2.97 14.21 -4.34
C ALA A 60 3.58 15.57 -3.98
N MET A 61 4.11 15.72 -2.75
CA MET A 61 4.84 16.91 -2.34
C MET A 61 6.09 17.11 -3.21
N GLU A 62 6.88 16.06 -3.40
CA GLU A 62 8.07 16.10 -4.23
C GLU A 62 7.75 16.43 -5.70
N ALA A 63 6.66 15.85 -6.23
CA ALA A 63 6.18 16.21 -7.57
C ALA A 63 5.81 17.69 -7.67
N HIS A 64 5.14 18.22 -6.65
CA HIS A 64 4.72 19.61 -6.61
C HIS A 64 5.92 20.57 -6.54
N ILE A 65 6.93 20.25 -5.71
CA ILE A 65 8.18 21.01 -5.60
C ILE A 65 8.91 21.03 -6.96
N ASN A 66 8.93 19.91 -7.67
CA ASN A 66 9.53 19.79 -9.00
C ASN A 66 8.65 20.38 -10.14
N GLY A 67 7.55 21.06 -9.80
CA GLY A 67 6.65 21.70 -10.76
C GLY A 67 5.87 20.71 -11.63
N LYS A 68 5.77 19.44 -11.23
CA LYS A 68 5.08 18.37 -11.95
C LYS A 68 3.68 18.18 -11.37
N LYS A 69 2.69 17.96 -12.25
CA LYS A 69 1.30 17.66 -11.86
C LYS A 69 1.04 16.17 -11.61
N CYS A 70 1.94 15.30 -12.06
CA CYS A 70 1.82 13.86 -11.93
C CYS A 70 3.01 13.29 -11.14
N ILE A 71 2.74 12.30 -10.30
CA ILE A 71 3.76 11.53 -9.60
C ILE A 71 4.44 10.61 -10.61
N THR A 72 5.77 10.67 -10.69
CA THR A 72 6.61 9.82 -11.52
C THR A 72 7.44 8.89 -10.64
N ALA A 73 8.09 7.89 -11.24
CA ALA A 73 9.01 7.00 -10.54
C ALA A 73 10.18 7.75 -9.87
N GLU A 74 10.63 8.87 -10.47
CA GLU A 74 11.70 9.71 -9.93
C GLU A 74 11.33 10.30 -8.56
N HIS A 75 10.10 10.82 -8.40
CA HIS A 75 9.65 11.38 -7.12
C HIS A 75 9.56 10.30 -6.03
N LEU A 76 9.15 9.08 -6.39
CA LEU A 76 9.14 7.96 -5.46
C LEU A 76 10.55 7.57 -5.05
N HIS A 77 11.49 7.54 -6.01
CA HIS A 77 12.88 7.25 -5.72
C HIS A 77 13.50 8.28 -4.78
N GLN A 78 13.30 9.58 -5.04
CA GLN A 78 13.80 10.65 -4.17
C GLN A 78 13.25 10.53 -2.74
N VAL A 79 11.96 10.28 -2.59
CA VAL A 79 11.33 10.09 -1.26
C VAL A 79 11.91 8.87 -0.54
N ILE A 80 12.08 7.74 -1.22
CA ILE A 80 12.65 6.52 -0.62
C ILE A 80 14.11 6.73 -0.18
N GLN A 81 14.89 7.53 -0.91
CA GLN A 81 16.29 7.83 -0.55
C GLN A 81 16.41 8.88 0.56
N SER A 82 15.42 9.77 0.68
CA SER A 82 15.49 10.89 1.62
C SER A 82 14.91 10.57 2.99
N ASP A 83 13.97 9.63 3.06
CA ASP A 83 13.31 9.21 4.30
C ASP A 83 13.99 7.96 4.86
N GLU A 84 14.54 8.04 6.07
CA GLU A 84 15.30 6.95 6.70
C GLU A 84 14.45 5.70 6.97
N GLU A 85 13.19 5.87 7.39
CA GLU A 85 12.29 4.75 7.68
C GLU A 85 11.91 4.01 6.40
N LEU A 86 11.61 4.75 5.32
CA LEU A 86 11.34 4.18 4.01
C LEU A 86 12.60 3.56 3.41
N HIS A 87 13.75 4.22 3.54
CA HIS A 87 15.03 3.69 3.07
C HIS A 87 15.31 2.34 3.72
N GLN A 88 15.18 2.23 5.05
CA GLN A 88 15.35 0.96 5.75
C GLN A 88 14.33 -0.09 5.28
N LEU A 89 13.05 0.28 5.17
CA LEU A 89 12.00 -0.64 4.74
C LEU A 89 12.24 -1.23 3.35
N PHE A 90 12.84 -0.46 2.44
CA PHE A 90 13.13 -0.89 1.07
C PHE A 90 14.56 -1.40 0.85
N THR A 91 15.47 -1.26 1.82
CA THR A 91 16.87 -1.71 1.68
C THR A 91 17.08 -3.15 2.10
N GLU A 92 16.33 -3.67 3.08
CA GLU A 92 16.61 -5.00 3.64
C GLU A 92 16.21 -6.18 2.73
N ASP A 93 15.44 -5.98 1.64
CA ASP A 93 15.01 -7.05 0.70
C ASP A 93 14.90 -6.63 -0.79
N ALA A 94 15.63 -5.60 -1.26
CA ALA A 94 15.50 -5.13 -2.65
C ALA A 94 16.42 -5.83 -3.66
N THR A 95 16.15 -7.09 -4.02
CA THR A 95 16.71 -7.71 -5.24
C THR A 95 15.99 -7.28 -6.53
N SER A 96 15.14 -6.24 -6.58
CA SER A 96 14.46 -5.97 -7.86
C SER A 96 13.95 -4.55 -8.15
N VAL A 97 13.69 -3.66 -7.20
CA VAL A 97 13.10 -2.36 -7.58
C VAL A 97 14.14 -1.35 -8.07
N VAL A 98 15.35 -1.34 -7.50
CA VAL A 98 16.46 -0.51 -8.01
C VAL A 98 17.01 -1.10 -9.31
N ALA A 99 17.18 -2.43 -9.37
CA ALA A 99 17.70 -3.13 -10.55
C ALA A 99 16.77 -3.07 -11.79
N LEU A 100 15.46 -2.83 -11.62
CA LEU A 100 14.52 -2.66 -12.74
C LEU A 100 14.42 -1.21 -13.24
N LEU A 101 14.96 -0.24 -12.52
CA LEU A 101 14.89 1.18 -12.86
C LEU A 101 16.21 1.75 -13.40
N ASP A 102 17.25 0.92 -13.54
CA ASP A 102 18.52 1.25 -14.20
C ASP A 102 18.52 0.76 -15.67
N PRO A 103 18.19 1.60 -16.67
CA PRO A 103 18.32 1.27 -18.10
C PRO A 103 19.76 1.49 -18.59
N LYS A 104 20.75 0.94 -17.87
CA LYS A 104 22.16 0.92 -18.32
C LYS A 104 22.65 -0.52 -18.29
N GLY A 105 22.38 -1.21 -19.38
CA GLY A 105 23.01 -2.48 -19.70
C GLY A 105 24.53 -2.33 -19.74
N ASN A 106 25.19 -3.34 -19.18
CA ASN A 106 26.42 -3.86 -19.71
C ASN A 106 26.12 -5.25 -20.28
#